data_AF-A0A0C2FMW4-F1
#
_entry.id   AF-A0A0C2FMW4-F1
#
_cell.length_a   1.000
_cell.length_b   1.000
_cell.length_c   1.000
_cell.angle_alpha   90.00
_cell.angle_beta   90.00
_cell.angle_gamma   90.00
#
_symmetry.space_group_name_H-M   'P 1'
#
loop_
_entity.id
_entity.type
_entity.pdbx_description
1 polymer ?
#
loop_
_entity_poly.entity_id
_entity_poly.type
_entity_poly.pdbx_seq_one_letter_code
_entity_poly.pdbx_strand_id
1 'polypeptide(L)'
;MGNPQEEAVAEKNLGNAAYKQKNFEEAHKHYDKAIELDPSNITFYTNKAAAFFEEQKYDECVEICKKAVEIGREQRADFKLIAKAMARAGNAYSKKEDYKEALNWYEKSISEFRDPEVVKKARELEKDIKERERLAYINPELAQQEKNLGNELFKKGDYPGAMRHYNEAVKRDPDNAILYSNRAACYTKLMEFQRALDDCEQCIRRDPKF
;
A
#
# COMPACT_ATOMS: atom_id res chain seq x y z
N MET A 1 3.34 -47.34 -16.10
CA MET A 1 4.04 -46.09 -15.72
C MET A 1 2.96 -45.04 -15.57
N GLY A 2 2.91 -44.38 -14.41
CA GLY A 2 1.85 -43.41 -14.09
C GLY A 2 1.95 -42.17 -14.99
N ASN A 3 0.84 -41.45 -15.11
CA ASN A 3 0.77 -40.17 -15.79
C ASN A 3 1.54 -39.12 -14.94
N PRO A 4 2.62 -38.48 -15.43
CA PRO A 4 3.43 -37.54 -14.65
C PRO A 4 2.61 -36.42 -14.00
N GLN A 5 1.54 -35.97 -14.64
CA GLN A 5 0.62 -34.97 -14.11
C GLN A 5 -0.20 -35.49 -12.91
N GLU A 6 -0.59 -36.75 -12.91
CA GLU A 6 -1.28 -37.38 -11.77
C GLU A 6 -0.33 -37.53 -10.58
N GLU A 7 0.93 -37.90 -10.84
CA GLU A 7 1.98 -37.96 -9.83
C GLU A 7 2.26 -36.57 -9.24
N ALA A 8 2.34 -35.52 -10.06
CA ALA A 8 2.52 -34.14 -9.59
C ALA A 8 1.36 -33.69 -8.67
N VAL A 9 0.13 -34.04 -9.02
CA VAL A 9 -1.06 -33.73 -8.19
C VAL A 9 -1.03 -34.49 -6.87
N ALA A 10 -0.56 -35.74 -6.86
CA ALA A 10 -0.39 -36.54 -5.65
C ALA A 10 0.67 -35.92 -4.73
N GLU A 11 1.83 -35.54 -5.27
CA GLU A 11 2.89 -34.84 -4.54
C GLU A 11 2.37 -33.52 -3.93
N LYS A 12 1.65 -32.70 -4.69
CA LYS A 12 1.00 -31.49 -4.15
C LYS A 12 0.05 -31.80 -2.98
N ASN A 13 -0.70 -32.90 -3.04
CA ASN A 13 -1.60 -33.28 -1.95
C ASN A 13 -0.83 -33.69 -0.68
N LEU A 14 0.30 -34.40 -0.82
CA LEU A 14 1.21 -34.70 0.28
C LEU A 14 1.80 -33.42 0.87
N GLY A 15 2.24 -32.49 0.02
CA GLY A 15 2.73 -31.17 0.45
C GLY A 15 1.67 -30.38 1.22
N ASN A 16 0.41 -30.41 0.77
CA ASN A 16 -0.71 -29.79 1.49
C ASN A 16 -0.98 -30.45 2.84
N ALA A 17 -0.81 -31.76 2.96
CA ALA A 17 -0.96 -32.48 4.23
C ALA A 17 0.15 -32.10 5.21
N ALA A 18 1.40 -32.03 4.75
CA ALA A 18 2.55 -31.57 5.53
C ALA A 18 2.39 -30.10 5.96
N TYR A 19 1.95 -29.22 5.05
CA TYR A 19 1.66 -27.81 5.34
C TYR A 19 0.63 -27.66 6.46
N LYS A 20 -0.47 -28.44 6.44
CA LYS A 20 -1.48 -28.43 7.51
C LYS A 20 -0.93 -28.85 8.87
N GLN A 21 0.09 -29.70 8.87
CA GLN A 21 0.83 -30.12 10.08
C GLN A 21 1.92 -29.13 10.48
N LYS A 22 2.07 -28.00 9.75
CA LYS A 22 3.19 -27.05 9.87
C LYS A 22 4.57 -27.68 9.68
N ASN A 23 4.64 -28.85 9.04
CA ASN A 23 5.89 -29.43 8.60
C ASN A 23 6.27 -28.82 7.24
N PHE A 24 6.80 -27.60 7.29
CA PHE A 24 7.08 -26.83 6.07
C PHE A 24 8.24 -27.40 5.25
N GLU A 25 9.24 -28.01 5.89
CA GLU A 25 10.34 -28.67 5.19
C GLU A 25 9.82 -29.77 4.25
N GLU A 26 8.95 -30.65 4.77
CA GLU A 26 8.36 -31.72 3.98
C GLU A 26 7.36 -31.18 2.95
N ALA A 27 6.61 -30.12 3.30
CA ALA A 27 5.73 -29.45 2.35
C ALA A 27 6.51 -28.93 1.13
N HIS A 28 7.65 -28.28 1.35
CA HIS A 28 8.51 -27.79 0.27
C HIS A 28 9.05 -28.91 -0.60
N LYS A 29 9.54 -30.02 -0.02
CA LYS A 29 10.01 -31.18 -0.78
C LYS A 29 8.95 -31.71 -1.74
N HIS A 30 7.72 -31.88 -1.24
CA HIS A 30 6.61 -32.35 -2.06
C HIS A 30 6.17 -31.32 -3.12
N TYR A 31 6.17 -30.02 -2.79
CA TYR A 31 5.86 -29.00 -3.79
C TYR A 31 6.94 -28.90 -4.87
N ASP A 32 8.22 -29.04 -4.51
CA ASP A 32 9.32 -29.05 -5.47
C ASP A 32 9.23 -30.25 -6.40
N LYS A 33 8.95 -31.45 -5.87
CA LYS A 33 8.72 -32.62 -6.69
C LYS A 33 7.50 -32.49 -7.61
N ALA A 34 6.42 -31.86 -7.14
CA ALA A 34 5.27 -31.55 -8.00
C ALA A 34 5.63 -30.60 -9.15
N ILE A 35 6.46 -29.58 -8.87
CA ILE A 35 6.96 -28.62 -9.87
C ILE A 35 7.91 -29.29 -10.86
N GLU A 36 8.77 -30.21 -10.42
CA GLU A 36 9.66 -30.98 -11.31
C GLU A 36 8.88 -31.86 -12.28
N LEU A 37 7.79 -32.48 -11.81
CA LEU A 37 6.94 -33.35 -12.61
C LEU A 37 6.04 -32.57 -13.58
N ASP A 38 5.50 -31.42 -13.15
CA ASP A 38 4.67 -30.54 -13.97
C ASP A 38 4.91 -29.06 -13.61
N PRO A 39 5.89 -28.39 -14.26
CA PRO A 39 6.24 -27.01 -13.97
C PRO A 39 5.22 -26.00 -14.52
N SER A 40 4.23 -26.45 -15.30
CA SER A 40 3.21 -25.58 -15.90
C SER A 40 2.07 -25.25 -14.93
N ASN A 41 1.94 -25.99 -13.83
CA ASN A 41 0.80 -25.82 -12.93
C ASN A 41 1.07 -24.75 -11.87
N ILE A 42 0.51 -23.56 -12.08
CA ILE A 42 0.55 -22.42 -11.14
C ILE A 42 0.19 -22.81 -9.69
N THR A 43 -0.71 -23.79 -9.50
CA THR A 43 -1.21 -24.17 -8.17
C THR A 43 -0.06 -24.59 -7.24
N PHE A 44 0.95 -25.30 -7.77
CA PHE A 44 2.07 -25.77 -6.97
C PHE A 44 2.90 -24.61 -6.41
N TYR A 45 3.20 -23.64 -7.27
CA TYR A 45 3.89 -22.41 -6.87
C TYR A 45 3.05 -21.61 -5.86
N THR A 46 1.73 -21.48 -6.06
CA THR A 46 0.89 -20.74 -5.10
C THR A 46 0.78 -21.41 -3.73
N ASN A 47 0.90 -22.75 -3.66
CA ASN A 47 0.92 -23.48 -2.40
C ASN A 47 2.30 -23.37 -1.73
N LYS A 48 3.38 -23.47 -2.51
CA LYS A 48 4.75 -23.25 -2.01
C LYS A 48 4.94 -21.83 -1.45
N ALA A 49 4.42 -20.82 -2.15
CA ALA A 49 4.41 -19.45 -1.65
C ALA A 49 3.62 -19.30 -0.34
N ALA A 50 2.53 -20.05 -0.17
CA ALA A 50 1.78 -20.06 1.10
C ALA A 50 2.61 -20.64 2.25
N ALA A 51 3.37 -21.71 2.01
CA ALA A 51 4.30 -22.28 2.99
C ALA A 51 5.35 -21.25 3.43
N PHE A 52 6.03 -20.59 2.48
CA PHE A 52 7.01 -19.55 2.80
C PHE A 52 6.39 -18.37 3.56
N PHE A 53 5.17 -17.97 3.21
CA PHE A 53 4.46 -16.91 3.93
C PHE A 53 4.22 -17.26 5.40
N GLU A 54 3.74 -18.48 5.69
CA GLU A 54 3.50 -18.95 7.06
C GLU A 54 4.80 -19.11 7.87
N GLU A 55 5.91 -19.43 7.20
CA GLU A 55 7.26 -19.45 7.79
C GLU A 55 7.84 -18.06 8.04
N GLN A 56 7.14 -16.98 7.64
CA GLN A 56 7.63 -15.60 7.66
C GLN A 56 8.85 -15.35 6.76
N LYS A 57 9.09 -16.26 5.80
CA LYS A 57 10.08 -16.14 4.73
C LYS A 57 9.50 -15.32 3.59
N TYR A 58 9.34 -14.02 3.85
CA TYR A 58 8.57 -13.14 2.97
C TYR A 58 9.26 -12.87 1.62
N ASP A 59 10.59 -12.85 1.58
CA ASP A 59 11.34 -12.68 0.33
C ASP A 59 11.16 -13.88 -0.59
N GLU A 60 11.32 -15.09 -0.06
CA GLU A 60 11.09 -16.34 -0.79
C GLU A 60 9.63 -16.47 -1.23
N CYS A 61 8.68 -16.07 -0.37
CA CYS A 61 7.27 -16.01 -0.73
C CYS A 61 7.04 -15.11 -1.95
N VAL A 62 7.62 -13.90 -1.98
CA VAL A 62 7.48 -12.96 -3.08
C VAL A 62 8.07 -13.53 -4.37
N GLU A 63 9.26 -14.13 -4.31
CA GLU A 63 9.92 -14.71 -5.49
C GLU A 63 9.11 -15.88 -6.08
N ILE A 64 8.56 -16.76 -5.23
CA ILE A 64 7.69 -17.83 -5.71
C ILE A 64 6.36 -17.27 -6.25
N CYS A 65 5.81 -16.22 -5.66
CA CYS A 65 4.62 -15.55 -6.19
C CYS A 65 4.87 -14.93 -7.58
N LYS A 66 6.03 -14.31 -7.82
CA LYS A 66 6.41 -13.79 -9.14
C LYS A 66 6.46 -14.90 -10.18
N LYS A 67 7.15 -16.02 -9.85
CA LYS A 67 7.17 -17.22 -10.71
C LYS A 67 5.78 -17.78 -10.98
N ALA A 68 4.91 -17.83 -9.96
CA ALA A 68 3.53 -18.28 -10.12
C ALA A 68 2.76 -17.40 -11.11
N VAL A 69 2.96 -16.08 -11.09
CA VAL A 69 2.33 -15.14 -12.03
C VAL A 69 2.85 -15.35 -13.46
N GLU A 70 4.17 -15.54 -13.62
CA GLU A 70 4.79 -15.82 -14.92
C GLU A 70 4.21 -17.10 -15.54
N ILE A 71 4.29 -18.22 -14.82
CA ILE A 71 3.72 -19.51 -15.25
C ILE A 71 2.22 -19.40 -15.51
N GLY A 72 1.49 -18.72 -14.62
CA GLY A 72 0.06 -18.49 -14.79
C GLY A 72 -0.31 -17.80 -16.10
N ARG A 73 0.46 -16.78 -16.49
CA ARG A 73 0.24 -16.04 -17.74
C ARG A 73 0.64 -16.86 -18.96
N GLU A 74 1.78 -17.53 -18.90
CA GLU A 74 2.25 -18.41 -19.99
C GLU A 74 1.23 -19.52 -20.29
N GLN A 75 0.67 -20.13 -19.24
CA GLN A 75 -0.27 -21.24 -19.34
C GLN A 75 -1.74 -20.77 -19.45
N ARG A 76 -1.99 -19.46 -19.48
CA ARG A 76 -3.34 -18.86 -19.52
C ARG A 76 -4.25 -19.44 -18.43
N ALA A 77 -3.71 -19.56 -17.22
CA ALA A 77 -4.43 -20.03 -16.05
C ALA A 77 -5.58 -19.09 -15.67
N ASP A 78 -6.48 -19.57 -14.80
CA ASP A 78 -7.57 -18.74 -14.27
C ASP A 78 -7.02 -17.45 -13.65
N PHE A 79 -7.54 -16.30 -14.09
CA PHE A 79 -7.18 -14.98 -13.59
C PHE A 79 -7.27 -14.88 -12.05
N LYS A 80 -8.18 -15.62 -11.41
CA LYS A 80 -8.31 -15.71 -9.95
C LYS A 80 -7.07 -16.32 -9.30
N LEU A 81 -6.45 -17.33 -9.92
CA LEU A 81 -5.24 -17.96 -9.39
C LEU A 81 -4.03 -17.03 -9.52
N ILE A 82 -3.91 -16.33 -10.65
CA ILE A 82 -2.87 -15.32 -10.89
C ILE A 82 -3.03 -14.17 -9.88
N ALA A 83 -4.25 -13.64 -9.72
CA ALA A 83 -4.56 -12.62 -8.74
C ALA A 83 -4.28 -13.10 -7.31
N LYS A 84 -4.61 -14.35 -6.96
CA LYS A 84 -4.28 -14.92 -5.64
C LYS A 84 -2.77 -14.93 -5.37
N ALA A 85 -1.95 -15.23 -6.38
CA ALA A 85 -0.50 -15.14 -6.26
C ALA A 85 -0.04 -13.69 -5.99
N MET A 86 -0.57 -12.73 -6.76
CA MET A 86 -0.29 -11.30 -6.59
C MET A 86 -0.72 -10.79 -5.21
N ALA A 87 -1.92 -11.12 -4.75
CA ALA A 87 -2.41 -10.75 -3.43
C ALA A 87 -1.54 -11.32 -2.31
N ARG A 88 -1.00 -12.54 -2.48
CA ARG A 88 -0.05 -13.11 -1.52
C ARG A 88 1.29 -12.37 -1.50
N ALA A 89 1.82 -11.95 -2.66
CA ALA A 89 2.98 -11.08 -2.70
C ALA A 89 2.70 -9.75 -1.97
N GLY A 90 1.53 -9.14 -2.19
CA GLY A 90 1.09 -7.95 -1.46
C GLY A 90 1.04 -8.16 0.06
N ASN A 91 0.50 -9.29 0.52
CA ASN A 91 0.52 -9.65 1.95
C ASN A 91 1.96 -9.78 2.48
N ALA A 92 2.87 -10.39 1.71
CA ALA A 92 4.26 -10.58 2.12
C ALA A 92 5.01 -9.24 2.23
N TYR A 93 4.90 -8.35 1.23
CA TYR A 93 5.43 -6.99 1.31
C TYR A 93 4.83 -6.20 2.48
N SER A 94 3.53 -6.36 2.75
CA SER A 94 2.87 -5.72 3.89
C SER A 94 3.45 -6.17 5.23
N LYS A 95 3.80 -7.46 5.37
CA LYS A 95 4.48 -8.00 6.56
C LYS A 95 5.94 -7.55 6.69
N LYS A 96 6.59 -7.22 5.57
CA LYS A 96 7.92 -6.59 5.55
C LYS A 96 7.89 -5.07 5.81
N GLU A 97 6.71 -4.50 6.02
CA GLU A 97 6.49 -3.05 6.13
C GLU A 97 6.86 -2.23 4.88
N ASP A 98 7.07 -2.91 3.75
CA ASP A 98 7.23 -2.26 2.45
C ASP A 98 5.85 -2.00 1.86
N TYR A 99 5.17 -0.99 2.44
CA TYR A 99 3.78 -0.71 2.13
C TYR A 99 3.56 -0.21 0.70
N LYS A 100 4.57 0.44 0.10
CA LYS A 100 4.48 0.90 -1.30
C LYS A 100 4.45 -0.28 -2.26
N GLU A 101 5.35 -1.25 -2.09
CA GLU A 101 5.28 -2.47 -2.89
C GLU A 101 4.05 -3.32 -2.57
N ALA A 102 3.64 -3.39 -1.30
CA ALA A 102 2.41 -4.10 -0.93
C ALA A 102 1.18 -3.55 -1.67
N LEU A 103 1.02 -2.21 -1.70
CA LEU A 103 -0.08 -1.56 -2.42
C LEU A 103 0.01 -1.83 -3.92
N ASN A 104 1.18 -1.68 -4.53
CA ASN A 104 1.44 -2.00 -5.94
C ASN A 104 1.00 -3.44 -6.31
N TRP A 105 1.32 -4.42 -5.47
CA TRP A 105 0.93 -5.81 -5.69
C TRP A 105 -0.57 -6.07 -5.48
N TYR A 106 -1.19 -5.40 -4.50
CA TYR A 106 -2.65 -5.46 -4.37
C TYR A 106 -3.36 -4.83 -5.57
N GLU A 107 -2.90 -3.69 -6.08
CA GLU A 107 -3.45 -3.05 -7.28
C GLU A 107 -3.34 -3.96 -8.51
N LYS A 108 -2.17 -4.56 -8.73
CA LYS A 108 -1.98 -5.57 -9.78
C LYS A 108 -2.96 -6.74 -9.62
N SER A 109 -3.11 -7.25 -8.40
CA SER A 109 -4.09 -8.31 -8.11
C SER A 109 -5.52 -7.88 -8.48
N ILE A 110 -5.92 -6.66 -8.11
CA ILE A 110 -7.26 -6.12 -8.34
C ILE A 110 -7.52 -5.92 -9.84
N SER A 111 -6.53 -5.47 -10.60
CA SER A 111 -6.59 -5.34 -12.05
C SER A 111 -6.72 -6.69 -12.76
N GLU A 112 -6.07 -7.73 -12.25
CA GLU A 112 -6.14 -9.09 -12.79
C GLU A 112 -7.50 -9.75 -12.44
N PHE A 113 -7.91 -9.69 -11.17
CA PHE A 113 -9.22 -10.11 -10.71
C PHE A 113 -9.64 -9.31 -9.48
N ARG A 114 -10.79 -8.64 -9.58
CA ARG A 114 -11.29 -7.73 -8.54
C ARG A 114 -11.93 -8.48 -7.37
N ASP A 115 -11.09 -8.99 -6.47
CA ASP A 115 -11.51 -9.57 -5.19
C ASP A 115 -11.88 -8.46 -4.17
N PRO A 116 -13.10 -8.44 -3.61
CA PRO A 116 -13.53 -7.45 -2.63
C PRO A 116 -12.64 -7.35 -1.38
N GLU A 117 -12.08 -8.47 -0.91
CA GLU A 117 -11.21 -8.49 0.27
C GLU A 117 -9.87 -7.83 0.00
N VAL A 118 -9.32 -8.05 -1.21
CA VAL A 118 -8.07 -7.38 -1.64
C VAL A 118 -8.30 -5.89 -1.85
N VAL A 119 -9.44 -5.50 -2.43
CA VAL A 119 -9.82 -4.07 -2.57
C VAL A 119 -9.90 -3.40 -1.21
N LYS A 120 -10.50 -4.06 -0.20
CA LYS A 120 -10.58 -3.52 1.15
C LYS A 120 -9.18 -3.31 1.75
N LYS A 121 -8.32 -4.34 1.69
CA LYS A 121 -6.93 -4.25 2.17
C LYS A 121 -6.12 -3.16 1.49
N ALA A 122 -6.23 -3.02 0.17
CA ALA A 122 -5.53 -1.98 -0.59
C ALA A 122 -5.94 -0.58 -0.14
N ARG A 123 -7.26 -0.34 0.04
CA ARG A 123 -7.77 0.96 0.50
C ARG A 123 -7.35 1.31 1.92
N GLU A 124 -7.39 0.33 2.83
CA GLU A 124 -6.92 0.52 4.20
C GLU A 124 -5.42 0.84 4.22
N LEU A 125 -4.62 0.09 3.45
CA LEU A 125 -3.19 0.33 3.34
C LEU A 125 -2.85 1.68 2.70
N GLU A 126 -3.55 2.08 1.64
CA GLU A 126 -3.38 3.39 1.01
C GLU A 126 -3.62 4.54 2.00
N LYS A 127 -4.69 4.41 2.81
CA LYS A 127 -4.99 5.38 3.88
C LYS A 127 -3.85 5.43 4.91
N ASP A 128 -3.34 4.28 5.33
CA ASP A 128 -2.26 4.19 6.31
C ASP A 128 -0.95 4.77 5.77
N ILE A 129 -0.60 4.51 4.50
CA ILE A 129 0.56 5.11 3.83
C ILE A 129 0.41 6.63 3.83
N LYS A 130 -0.76 7.13 3.42
CA LYS A 130 -1.02 8.58 3.35
C LYS A 130 -0.92 9.25 4.71
N GLU A 131 -1.44 8.62 5.77
CA GLU A 131 -1.33 9.17 7.12
C GLU A 131 0.11 9.14 7.64
N ARG A 132 0.86 8.07 7.38
CA ARG A 132 2.30 8.00 7.73
C ARG A 132 3.09 9.08 7.01
N GLU A 133 2.87 9.26 5.72
CA GLU A 133 3.52 10.30 4.93
C GLU A 133 3.15 11.70 5.44
N ARG A 134 1.88 11.93 5.79
CA ARG A 134 1.44 13.19 6.41
C ARG A 134 2.15 13.44 7.74
N LEU A 135 2.19 12.46 8.64
CA LEU A 135 2.85 12.61 9.94
C LEU A 135 4.35 12.85 9.79
N ALA A 136 5.00 12.15 8.86
CA ALA A 136 6.42 12.37 8.55
C ALA A 136 6.70 13.76 7.93
N TYR A 137 5.68 14.41 7.35
CA TYR A 137 5.79 15.75 6.79
C TYR A 137 5.69 16.87 7.84
N ILE A 138 5.20 16.55 9.05
CA ILE A 138 5.03 17.53 10.13
C ILE A 138 6.39 18.04 10.60
N ASN A 139 6.56 19.35 10.54
CA ASN A 139 7.76 20.05 11.01
C ASN A 139 7.38 21.49 11.39
N PRO A 140 7.11 21.77 12.67
CA PRO A 140 6.66 23.09 13.13
C PRO A 140 7.65 24.23 12.86
N GLU A 141 8.95 23.94 12.89
CA GLU A 141 9.98 24.95 12.62
C GLU A 141 9.96 25.38 11.16
N LEU A 142 9.91 24.42 10.24
CA LEU A 142 9.78 24.72 8.81
C LEU A 142 8.40 25.33 8.49
N ALA A 143 7.35 24.93 9.20
CA ALA A 143 6.03 25.59 9.09
C ALA A 143 6.11 27.07 9.47
N GLN A 144 6.85 27.40 10.53
CA GLN A 144 7.07 28.76 11.00
C GLN A 144 7.89 29.59 9.98
N GLN A 145 8.86 28.99 9.30
CA GLN A 145 9.61 29.63 8.21
C GLN A 145 8.71 29.92 7.00
N GLU A 146 7.93 28.94 6.56
CA GLU A 146 6.94 29.08 5.48
C GLU A 146 5.90 30.16 5.80
N LYS A 147 5.39 30.18 7.04
CA LYS A 147 4.49 31.26 7.51
C LYS A 147 5.12 32.64 7.34
N ASN A 148 6.40 32.80 7.69
CA ASN A 148 7.08 34.08 7.60
C ASN A 148 7.24 34.54 6.14
N LEU A 149 7.61 33.63 5.24
CA LEU A 149 7.67 33.91 3.79
C LEU A 149 6.29 34.30 3.24
N GLY A 150 5.24 33.58 3.64
CA GLY A 150 3.87 33.90 3.30
C GLY A 150 3.46 35.31 3.76
N ASN A 151 3.81 35.67 5.00
CA ASN A 151 3.56 37.01 5.55
C ASN A 151 4.27 38.11 4.76
N GLU A 152 5.51 37.88 4.32
CA GLU A 152 6.27 38.84 3.52
C GLU A 152 5.64 39.08 2.15
N LEU A 153 5.24 38.01 1.46
CA LEU A 153 4.58 38.11 0.15
C LEU A 153 3.21 38.74 0.26
N PHE A 154 2.45 38.40 1.31
CA PHE A 154 1.16 39.01 1.59
C PHE A 154 1.28 40.53 1.77
N LYS A 155 2.29 41.00 2.52
CA LYS A 155 2.59 42.43 2.69
C LYS A 155 2.94 43.12 1.37
N LYS A 156 3.59 42.40 0.44
CA LYS A 156 3.90 42.88 -0.91
C LYS A 156 2.70 42.84 -1.86
N GLY A 157 1.56 42.30 -1.43
CA GLY A 157 0.37 42.11 -2.26
C GLY A 157 0.44 40.90 -3.20
N ASP A 158 1.49 40.08 -3.12
CA ASP A 158 1.58 38.82 -3.86
C ASP A 158 0.81 37.73 -3.10
N TYR A 159 -0.51 37.79 -3.21
CA TYR A 159 -1.42 36.85 -2.56
C TYR A 159 -1.31 35.42 -3.11
N PRO A 160 -1.16 35.17 -4.43
CA PRO A 160 -0.90 33.82 -4.94
C PRO A 160 0.39 33.22 -4.41
N GLY A 161 1.48 34.01 -4.31
CA GLY A 161 2.72 33.59 -3.68
C GLY A 161 2.54 33.29 -2.20
N ALA A 162 1.93 34.20 -1.45
CA ALA A 162 1.64 34.01 -0.03
C ALA A 162 0.80 32.75 0.25
N MET A 163 -0.20 32.50 -0.58
CA MET A 163 -1.06 31.31 -0.49
C MET A 163 -0.28 30.00 -0.62
N ARG A 164 0.74 29.95 -1.49
CA ARG A 164 1.61 28.75 -1.62
C ARG A 164 2.33 28.46 -0.32
N HIS A 165 2.94 29.47 0.29
CA HIS A 165 3.67 29.33 1.55
C HIS A 165 2.74 29.04 2.74
N TYR A 166 1.57 29.67 2.83
CA TYR A 166 0.60 29.35 3.88
C TYR A 166 0.04 27.93 3.75
N ASN A 167 -0.23 27.45 2.52
CA ASN A 167 -0.62 26.06 2.30
C ASN A 167 0.45 25.08 2.77
N GLU A 168 1.71 25.40 2.50
CA GLU A 168 2.83 24.59 2.92
C GLU A 168 3.02 24.60 4.45
N ALA A 169 2.91 25.77 5.08
CA ALA A 169 2.94 25.90 6.53
C ALA A 169 1.85 25.04 7.19
N VAL A 170 0.61 25.11 6.71
CA VAL A 170 -0.53 24.32 7.25
C VAL A 170 -0.29 22.81 7.10
N LYS A 171 0.35 22.34 6.01
CA LYS A 171 0.69 20.91 5.87
C LYS A 171 1.70 20.46 6.92
N ARG A 172 2.63 21.34 7.29
CA ARG A 172 3.73 21.05 8.21
C ARG A 172 3.38 21.22 9.68
N ASP A 173 2.39 22.05 9.99
CA ASP A 173 1.89 22.25 11.36
C ASP A 173 0.36 22.40 11.33
N PRO A 174 -0.36 21.28 11.10
CA PRO A 174 -1.80 21.29 10.86
C PRO A 174 -2.64 21.62 12.09
N ASP A 175 -2.05 21.75 13.29
CA ASP A 175 -2.77 22.05 14.53
C ASP A 175 -2.61 23.52 14.96
N ASN A 176 -1.80 24.30 14.25
CA ASN A 176 -1.54 25.69 14.55
C ASN A 176 -2.61 26.63 13.98
N ALA A 177 -3.51 27.10 14.84
CA ALA A 177 -4.61 27.99 14.51
C ALA A 177 -4.17 29.25 13.74
N ILE A 178 -3.01 29.83 14.07
CA ILE A 178 -2.49 31.05 13.42
C ILE A 178 -2.30 30.85 11.91
N LEU A 179 -1.89 29.66 11.48
CA LEU A 179 -1.67 29.37 10.07
C LEU A 179 -2.97 29.41 9.26
N TYR A 180 -4.05 28.91 9.85
CA TYR A 180 -5.39 28.98 9.26
C TYR A 180 -5.90 30.42 9.20
N SER A 181 -5.69 31.22 10.25
CA SER A 181 -6.04 32.65 10.23
C SER A 181 -5.30 33.42 9.14
N ASN A 182 -3.98 33.21 9.00
CA ASN A 182 -3.18 33.87 7.97
C ASN A 182 -3.61 33.45 6.55
N ARG A 183 -3.93 32.17 6.35
CA ARG A 183 -4.42 31.67 5.07
C ARG A 183 -5.84 32.16 4.76
N ALA A 184 -6.72 32.25 5.76
CA ALA A 184 -8.05 32.86 5.61
C ALA A 184 -7.96 34.31 5.14
N ALA A 185 -7.09 35.12 5.76
CA ALA A 185 -6.84 36.50 5.33
C ALA A 185 -6.35 36.56 3.87
N CYS A 186 -5.52 35.60 3.45
CA CYS A 186 -5.07 35.46 2.07
C CYS A 186 -6.21 35.08 1.10
N TYR A 187 -7.07 34.13 1.48
CA TYR A 187 -8.26 33.79 0.70
C TYR A 187 -9.22 34.99 0.56
N THR A 188 -9.41 35.80 1.60
CA THR A 188 -10.21 37.03 1.52
C THR A 188 -9.65 38.02 0.50
N LYS A 189 -8.32 38.20 0.44
CA LYS A 189 -7.68 39.06 -0.57
C LYS A 189 -7.81 38.53 -1.99
N LEU A 190 -7.91 37.20 -2.14
CA LEU A 190 -8.18 36.51 -3.40
C LEU A 190 -9.68 36.39 -3.73
N MET A 191 -10.56 36.96 -2.90
CA MET A 191 -12.02 36.88 -3.03
C MET A 191 -12.60 35.45 -2.96
N GLU A 192 -11.83 34.50 -2.39
CA GLU A 192 -12.28 33.14 -2.14
C GLU A 192 -12.96 33.02 -0.77
N PHE A 193 -14.06 33.75 -0.58
CA PHE A 193 -14.69 33.96 0.72
C PHE A 193 -15.15 32.66 1.41
N GLN A 194 -15.61 31.67 0.64
CA GLN A 194 -16.01 30.38 1.22
C GLN A 194 -14.83 29.66 1.86
N ARG A 195 -13.67 29.62 1.17
CA ARG A 195 -12.46 28.99 1.72
C ARG A 195 -11.90 29.77 2.91
N ALA A 196 -12.03 31.10 2.88
CA ALA A 196 -11.68 31.93 4.04
C ALA A 196 -12.54 31.57 5.26
N LEU A 197 -13.85 31.39 5.07
CA LEU A 197 -14.77 30.97 6.13
C LEU A 197 -14.39 29.58 6.67
N ASP A 198 -14.14 28.61 5.78
CA ASP A 198 -13.73 27.26 6.17
C ASP A 198 -12.45 27.29 7.02
N ASP A 199 -11.46 28.11 6.66
CA ASP A 199 -10.23 28.29 7.43
C ASP A 199 -10.45 29.02 8.76
N CYS A 200 -11.36 30.01 8.82
CA CYS A 200 -11.76 30.63 10.08
C CYS A 200 -12.38 29.60 11.03
N GLU A 201 -13.24 28.71 10.54
CA GLU A 201 -13.79 27.60 11.33
C GLU A 201 -12.71 26.62 11.79
N GLN A 202 -11.73 26.32 10.92
CA GLN A 202 -10.57 25.50 11.30
C GLN A 202 -9.73 26.16 12.40
N CYS A 203 -9.56 27.49 12.34
CA CYS A 203 -8.86 28.27 13.34
C CYS A 203 -9.54 28.15 14.72
N ILE A 204 -10.83 28.47 14.80
CA ILE A 204 -11.63 28.39 16.04
C ILE A 204 -11.70 26.96 16.57
N ARG A 205 -11.76 25.95 15.70
CA ARG A 205 -11.77 24.54 16.12
C ARG A 205 -10.50 24.13 16.86
N ARG A 206 -9.35 24.70 16.47
CA ARG A 206 -8.03 24.39 17.08
C ARG A 206 -7.77 25.23 18.31
N ASP A 207 -8.12 26.50 18.25
CA ASP A 207 -8.06 27.42 19.37
C ASP A 207 -9.42 28.12 19.54
N PRO A 208 -10.31 27.61 20.40
CA PRO A 208 -11.61 28.23 20.65
C PRO A 208 -11.56 29.62 21.26
N LYS A 209 -10.39 30.11 21.68
CA LYS A 209 -10.18 31.45 22.26
C LYS A 209 -9.50 32.42 21.29
N PHE A 210 -9.23 31.99 20.06
CA PHE A 210 -8.55 32.77 19.04
C PHE A 210 -9.27 34.09 18.71
#